data_AF-A0A7C4AEI3-F1
#
_entry.id   AF-A0A7C4AEI3-F1
#
_cell.length_a   1.000
_cell.length_b   1.000
_cell.length_c   1.000
_cell.angle_alpha   90.00
_cell.angle_beta   90.00
_cell.angle_gamma   90.00
#
_symmetry.space_group_name_H-M   'P 1'
#
loop_
_entity.id
_entity.type
_entity.pdbx_description
1 polymer ?
#
loop_
_entity_poly.entity_id
_entity_poly.type
_entity_poly.pdbx_seq_one_letter_code
_entity_poly.pdbx_strand_id
1 'polypeptide(L)'
;MTQQDTSPRNVVFSHPSEQEFAHILDFYQIPWEYEPRVFALAWDENGNVTEAFTPDFYLPEQDLYIELTTMEQHLITRKHRKLRRLRELYPNVKIKLINRHAFKQLMLKYGLDESEIPIGNTANKGSPSEISRSVDSHPLGE
;
A
#
# COMPACT_ATOMS: atom_id res chain seq x y z
N MET A 1 -28.10 -7.41 -14.86
CA MET A 1 -26.83 -6.75 -14.54
C MET A 1 -26.66 -6.80 -13.04
N THR A 2 -26.03 -7.83 -12.50
CA THR A 2 -25.84 -8.01 -11.06
C THR A 2 -24.64 -7.20 -10.61
N GLN A 3 -24.89 -6.05 -10.00
CA GLN A 3 -23.90 -5.35 -9.19
C GLN A 3 -23.62 -6.26 -7.99
N GLN A 4 -22.46 -6.91 -7.95
CA GLN A 4 -22.02 -7.63 -6.76
C GLN A 4 -21.36 -6.62 -5.83
N ASP A 5 -22.08 -6.29 -4.76
CA ASP A 5 -21.53 -5.66 -3.56
C ASP A 5 -20.31 -6.46 -3.10
N THR A 6 -19.11 -5.91 -3.31
CA THR A 6 -17.89 -6.33 -2.62
C THR A 6 -18.06 -5.92 -1.17
N SER A 7 -18.71 -6.80 -0.40
CA SER A 7 -18.78 -6.72 1.05
C SER A 7 -17.38 -6.40 1.60
N PRO A 8 -17.24 -5.46 2.56
CA PRO A 8 -15.95 -5.17 3.15
C PRO A 8 -15.48 -6.47 3.79
N ARG A 9 -14.44 -7.07 3.22
CA ARG A 9 -13.78 -8.21 3.85
C ARG A 9 -13.41 -7.72 5.24
N ASN A 10 -13.91 -8.39 6.28
CA ASN A 10 -13.61 -8.03 7.67
C ASN A 10 -12.16 -8.42 7.98
N VAL A 11 -11.23 -7.73 7.32
CA VAL A 11 -9.79 -7.90 7.41
C VAL A 11 -9.31 -6.92 8.45
N VAL A 12 -8.69 -7.45 9.50
CA VAL A 12 -8.00 -6.65 10.50
C VAL A 12 -6.56 -6.50 10.03
N PHE A 13 -6.21 -5.31 9.58
CA PHE A 13 -4.85 -5.00 9.13
C PHE A 13 -3.92 -4.79 10.32
N SER A 14 -2.69 -5.31 10.21
CA SER A 14 -1.64 -5.17 11.21
C SER A 14 -1.06 -3.75 11.26
N HIS A 15 -1.12 -3.01 10.15
CA HIS A 15 -0.64 -1.62 10.08
C HIS A 15 -1.56 -0.71 9.24
N PRO A 16 -1.73 0.58 9.60
CA PRO A 16 -2.56 1.52 8.81
C PRO A 16 -2.18 1.64 7.33
N SER A 17 -0.90 1.44 7.00
CA SER A 17 -0.44 1.46 5.60
C SER A 17 -0.97 0.30 4.77
N GLU A 18 -1.22 -0.86 5.39
CA GLU A 18 -1.81 -2.02 4.70
C GLU A 18 -3.27 -1.76 4.39
N GLN A 19 -4.01 -1.20 5.35
CA GLN A 19 -5.41 -0.82 5.15
C GLN A 19 -5.58 0.19 4.02
N GLU A 20 -4.74 1.23 3.99
CA GLU A 20 -4.79 2.22 2.91
C GLU A 20 -4.42 1.60 1.56
N PHE A 21 -3.43 0.71 1.52
CA PHE A 21 -3.07 0.01 0.30
C PHE A 21 -4.22 -0.86 -0.22
N ALA A 22 -4.91 -1.58 0.67
CA ALA A 22 -6.12 -2.33 0.35
C ALA A 22 -7.22 -1.43 -0.22
N HIS A 23 -7.50 -0.29 0.40
CA HIS A 23 -8.48 0.68 -0.13
C HIS A 23 -8.12 1.17 -1.54
N ILE A 24 -6.83 1.41 -1.82
CA ILE A 24 -6.39 1.82 -3.15
C ILE A 24 -6.63 0.69 -4.16
N LEU A 25 -6.32 -0.56 -3.80
CA LEU A 25 -6.59 -1.71 -4.67
C LEU A 25 -8.09 -1.88 -4.92
N ASP A 26 -8.92 -1.76 -3.88
CA ASP A 26 -10.39 -1.82 -3.98
C ASP A 26 -10.93 -0.71 -4.89
N PHE A 27 -10.42 0.52 -4.74
CA PHE A 27 -10.82 1.66 -5.57
C PHE A 27 -10.56 1.40 -7.06
N TYR A 28 -9.41 0.82 -7.41
CA TYR A 28 -9.08 0.41 -8.78
C TYR A 28 -9.65 -0.95 -9.18
N GLN A 29 -10.48 -1.56 -8.33
CA GLN A 29 -11.08 -2.88 -8.55
C GLN A 29 -10.06 -3.98 -8.84
N ILE A 30 -8.85 -3.85 -8.29
CA ILE A 30 -7.79 -4.85 -8.43
C ILE A 30 -8.06 -5.96 -7.41
N PRO A 31 -8.27 -7.22 -7.81
CA PRO A 31 -8.46 -8.31 -6.86
C PRO A 31 -7.19 -8.52 -6.01
N TRP A 32 -7.37 -8.67 -4.72
CA TRP A 32 -6.27 -8.92 -3.78
C TRP A 32 -6.64 -9.90 -2.66
N GLU A 33 -5.63 -10.46 -2.01
CA GLU A 33 -5.71 -11.27 -0.79
C GLU A 33 -4.70 -10.73 0.24
N TYR A 34 -5.06 -10.70 1.53
CA TYR A 34 -4.19 -10.23 2.62
C TYR A 34 -3.56 -11.43 3.34
N GLU A 35 -2.26 -11.35 3.61
CA GLU A 35 -1.44 -12.44 4.19
C GLU A 35 -1.76 -13.84 3.62
N PRO A 36 -1.77 -13.99 2.29
CA PRO A 36 -2.35 -15.15 1.59
C PRO A 36 -1.60 -16.46 1.86
N ARG A 37 -0.30 -16.37 2.17
CA ARG A 37 0.56 -17.53 2.26
C ARG A 37 1.82 -17.27 3.08
N VAL A 38 2.17 -18.24 3.93
CA VAL A 38 3.45 -18.30 4.64
C VAL A 38 4.47 -19.12 3.84
N PHE A 39 5.68 -18.58 3.68
CA PHE A 39 6.83 -19.26 3.09
C PHE A 39 7.87 -19.56 4.16
N ALA A 40 8.24 -20.84 4.31
CA ALA A 40 9.33 -21.25 5.20
C ALA A 40 10.68 -20.97 4.52
N LEU A 41 11.59 -20.32 5.24
CA LEU A 41 12.88 -19.85 4.72
C LEU A 41 14.10 -20.54 5.36
N ALA A 42 13.94 -21.05 6.57
CA ALA A 42 14.94 -21.82 7.30
C ALA A 42 14.29 -22.85 8.22
N TRP A 43 15.06 -23.91 8.52
CA TRP A 43 14.65 -25.02 9.38
C TRP A 43 15.76 -25.38 10.37
N ASP A 44 15.42 -25.94 11.53
CA ASP A 44 16.38 -26.55 12.45
C ASP A 44 16.73 -28.00 12.06
N GLU A 45 17.61 -28.64 12.83
CA GLU A 45 18.04 -30.04 12.61
C GLU A 45 16.89 -31.05 12.71
N ASN A 46 15.80 -30.69 13.39
CA ASN A 46 14.61 -31.51 13.55
C ASN A 46 13.55 -31.24 12.45
N GLY A 47 13.83 -30.33 11.51
CA GLY A 47 12.92 -29.94 10.44
C GLY A 47 11.85 -28.92 10.85
N ASN A 48 11.96 -28.29 12.03
CA ASN A 48 11.03 -27.23 12.43
C ASN A 48 11.38 -25.92 11.75
N VAL A 49 10.37 -25.16 11.30
CA VAL A 49 10.59 -23.85 10.66
C VAL A 49 11.13 -22.85 11.68
N THR A 50 12.32 -22.30 11.42
CA THR A 50 13.00 -21.31 12.27
C THR A 50 12.91 -19.89 11.72
N GLU A 51 12.72 -19.74 10.41
CA GLU A 51 12.47 -18.46 9.76
C GLU A 51 11.39 -18.62 8.70
N ALA A 52 10.41 -17.73 8.71
CA ALA A 52 9.35 -17.67 7.71
C ALA A 52 9.16 -16.23 7.19
N PHE A 53 8.45 -16.14 6.08
CA PHE A 53 8.08 -14.90 5.42
C PHE A 53 6.64 -15.00 4.91
N THR A 54 5.83 -14.02 5.29
CA THR A 54 4.43 -13.88 4.86
C THR A 54 4.35 -12.55 4.12
N PRO A 55 4.09 -12.53 2.81
CA PRO A 55 3.87 -11.29 2.08
C PRO A 55 2.57 -10.63 2.55
N ASP A 56 2.57 -9.29 2.59
CA ASP A 56 1.39 -8.53 3.02
C ASP A 56 0.18 -8.74 2.10
N PHE A 57 0.40 -8.81 0.78
CA PHE A 57 -0.67 -8.99 -0.21
C PHE A 57 -0.32 -9.97 -1.34
N TYR A 58 -1.34 -10.54 -1.98
CA TYR A 58 -1.25 -11.21 -3.27
C TYR A 58 -2.28 -10.65 -4.25
N LEU A 59 -1.87 -10.47 -5.50
CA LEU A 59 -2.70 -10.04 -6.62
C LEU A 59 -2.88 -11.23 -7.57
N PRO A 60 -4.04 -11.92 -7.54
CA PRO A 60 -4.25 -13.17 -8.28
C PRO A 60 -4.13 -13.03 -9.79
N GLU A 61 -4.59 -11.91 -10.36
CA GLU A 61 -4.57 -11.71 -11.81
C GLU A 61 -3.14 -11.61 -12.37
N GLN A 62 -2.21 -11.08 -11.58
CA GLN A 62 -0.81 -10.90 -11.97
C GLN A 62 0.08 -12.02 -11.44
N ASP A 63 -0.47 -12.92 -10.62
CA ASP A 63 0.26 -13.92 -9.84
C ASP A 63 1.46 -13.28 -9.12
N LEU A 64 1.17 -12.25 -8.32
CA LEU A 64 2.18 -11.35 -7.75
C LEU A 64 1.96 -11.13 -6.26
N TYR A 65 2.98 -11.41 -5.47
CA TYR A 65 3.04 -11.07 -4.05
C TYR A 65 3.63 -9.66 -3.85
N ILE A 66 3.03 -8.90 -2.94
CA ILE A 66 3.48 -7.56 -2.57
C ILE A 66 3.86 -7.55 -1.10
N GLU A 67 5.01 -6.96 -0.82
CA GLU A 67 5.48 -6.61 0.51
C GLU A 67 5.55 -5.08 0.62
N LEU A 68 4.87 -4.50 1.60
CA LEU A 68 4.95 -3.09 1.91
C LEU A 68 6.23 -2.78 2.68
N THR A 69 6.83 -1.64 2.36
CA THR A 69 7.95 -1.08 3.11
C THR A 69 7.70 0.38 3.46
N THR A 70 7.74 0.68 4.75
CA THR A 70 7.99 2.02 5.27
C THR A 70 9.51 2.14 5.34
N MET A 71 10.14 2.89 4.44
CA MET A 71 11.61 2.92 4.28
C MET A 71 12.38 3.47 5.50
N GLU A 72 12.43 2.75 6.61
CA GLU A 72 13.47 2.92 7.62
C GLU A 72 14.65 2.04 7.23
N GLN A 73 15.77 2.68 6.88
CA GLN A 73 16.95 2.06 6.25
C GLN A 73 17.47 0.81 6.99
N HIS A 74 17.28 0.71 8.31
CA HIS A 74 17.75 -0.40 9.11
C HIS A 74 16.88 -1.68 9.00
N LEU A 75 15.59 -1.57 8.68
CA LEU A 75 14.67 -2.70 8.51
C LEU A 75 14.81 -3.40 7.15
N ILE A 76 15.39 -2.69 6.18
CA ILE A 76 15.61 -3.18 4.81
C ILE A 76 16.56 -4.38 4.79
N THR A 77 17.60 -4.42 5.61
CA THR A 77 18.60 -5.48 5.55
C THR A 77 18.02 -6.85 5.89
N ARG A 78 17.16 -6.93 6.92
CA ARG A 78 16.48 -8.19 7.31
C ARG A 78 15.44 -8.59 6.27
N LYS A 79 14.59 -7.66 5.80
CA LYS A 79 13.62 -7.94 4.73
C LYS A 79 14.33 -8.39 3.44
N HIS A 80 15.41 -7.73 3.03
CA HIS A 80 16.19 -8.12 1.86
C HIS A 80 16.83 -9.49 2.00
N ARG A 81 17.33 -9.86 3.19
CA ARG A 81 17.84 -11.22 3.44
C ARG A 81 16.73 -12.26 3.24
N LYS A 82 15.55 -12.05 3.83
CA LYS A 82 14.41 -12.94 3.68
C LYS A 82 13.95 -13.04 2.21
N LEU A 83 13.87 -11.92 1.50
CA LEU A 83 13.49 -11.89 0.09
C LEU A 83 14.51 -12.58 -0.82
N ARG A 84 15.82 -12.44 -0.55
CA ARG A 84 16.84 -13.20 -1.27
C ARG A 84 16.65 -14.70 -1.04
N ARG A 85 16.48 -15.10 0.24
CA ARG A 85 16.25 -16.49 0.59
C ARG A 85 14.98 -17.07 -0.03
N LEU A 86 13.91 -16.28 -0.06
CA LEU A 86 12.66 -16.65 -0.71
C LEU A 86 12.87 -16.88 -2.21
N ARG A 87 13.62 -16.02 -2.89
CA ARG A 87 13.92 -16.19 -4.33
C ARG A 87 14.81 -17.40 -4.61
N GLU A 88 15.70 -17.76 -3.68
CA GLU A 88 16.51 -18.97 -3.78
C GLU A 88 15.65 -20.25 -3.63
N LEU A 89 14.76 -20.28 -2.64
CA LEU A 89 13.94 -21.46 -2.33
C LEU A 89 12.70 -21.58 -3.22
N TYR A 90 12.16 -20.46 -3.67
CA TYR A 90 10.92 -20.34 -4.43
C TYR A 90 11.11 -19.45 -5.67
N PRO A 91 11.88 -19.91 -6.68
CA PRO A 91 12.24 -19.09 -7.84
C PRO A 91 11.04 -18.66 -8.70
N ASN A 92 9.94 -19.42 -8.64
CA ASN A 92 8.72 -19.12 -9.39
C ASN A 92 7.82 -18.10 -8.69
N VAL A 93 8.09 -17.75 -7.43
CA VAL A 93 7.30 -16.79 -6.68
C VAL A 93 7.67 -15.37 -7.10
N LYS A 94 6.73 -14.68 -7.76
CA LYS A 94 6.92 -13.27 -8.11
C LYS A 94 6.62 -12.42 -6.88
N ILE A 95 7.61 -11.70 -6.39
CA ILE A 95 7.44 -10.81 -5.24
C ILE A 95 8.08 -9.44 -5.48
N LYS A 96 7.33 -8.37 -5.14
CA LYS A 96 7.79 -6.99 -5.19
C LYS A 96 7.72 -6.33 -3.82
N LEU A 97 8.78 -5.59 -3.50
CA LEU A 97 8.81 -4.70 -2.35
C LEU A 97 8.37 -3.31 -2.83
N ILE A 98 7.29 -2.78 -2.24
CA ILE A 98 6.71 -1.51 -2.66
C ILE A 98 6.70 -0.54 -1.49
N ASN A 99 7.25 0.65 -1.71
CA ASN A 99 7.05 1.76 -0.78
C ASN A 99 5.65 2.36 -1.03
N ARG A 100 4.87 2.54 0.04
CA ARG A 100 3.58 3.24 0.04
C ARG A 100 3.58 4.52 -0.80
N HIS A 101 4.58 5.38 -0.62
CA HIS A 101 4.69 6.65 -1.35
C HIS A 101 4.93 6.43 -2.84
N ALA A 102 5.78 5.48 -3.19
CA ALA A 102 6.08 5.16 -4.59
C ALA A 102 4.84 4.58 -5.29
N PHE A 103 4.04 3.77 -4.60
CA PHE A 103 2.80 3.26 -5.14
C PHE A 103 1.78 4.37 -5.38
N LYS A 104 1.57 5.25 -4.39
CA LYS A 104 0.67 6.40 -4.53
C LYS A 104 1.10 7.28 -5.72
N GLN A 105 2.39 7.58 -5.85
CA GLN A 105 2.93 8.34 -6.98
C GLN A 105 2.74 7.62 -8.32
N LEU A 106 2.91 6.30 -8.36
CA LEU A 106 2.70 5.51 -9.56
C LEU A 106 1.24 5.62 -10.02
N MET A 107 0.30 5.50 -9.10
CA MET A 107 -1.14 5.64 -9.38
C MET A 107 -1.48 7.03 -9.92
N LEU A 108 -0.99 8.09 -9.27
CA LEU A 108 -1.16 9.48 -9.72
C LEU A 108 -0.62 9.69 -11.16
N LYS A 109 0.53 9.08 -11.48
CA LYS A 109 1.15 9.20 -12.81
C LYS A 109 0.34 8.54 -13.93
N TYR A 110 -0.48 7.53 -13.61
CA TYR A 110 -1.32 6.84 -14.59
C TYR A 110 -2.70 7.49 -14.80
N GLY A 111 -2.89 8.74 -14.36
CA GLY A 111 -4.09 9.53 -14.63
C GLY A 111 -5.23 9.28 -13.64
N LEU A 112 -4.88 8.84 -12.44
CA LEU A 112 -5.83 8.59 -11.37
C LEU A 112 -5.78 9.82 -10.45
N ASP A 113 -6.82 10.64 -10.52
CA ASP A 113 -6.81 11.98 -9.93
C ASP A 113 -6.62 11.93 -8.41
N GLU A 114 -5.79 12.83 -7.87
CA GLU A 114 -5.48 12.85 -6.42
C GLU A 114 -6.74 13.09 -5.56
N SER A 115 -7.78 13.71 -6.14
CA SER A 115 -9.08 13.92 -5.51
C SER A 115 -9.94 12.67 -5.38
N GLU A 116 -9.62 11.59 -6.10
CA GLU A 116 -10.38 10.35 -6.07
C GLU A 116 -9.73 9.27 -5.18
N ILE A 117 -8.47 9.46 -4.79
CA ILE A 117 -7.79 8.56 -3.86
C ILE A 117 -8.39 8.81 -2.46
N PRO A 118 -9.02 7.82 -1.81
CA PRO A 118 -9.52 7.99 -0.45
C PRO A 118 -8.32 8.16 0.49
N ILE A 119 -7.97 9.42 0.80
CA ILE A 119 -6.96 9.71 1.81
C ILE A 119 -7.63 9.40 3.15
N GLY A 120 -7.34 8.22 3.70
CA GLY A 120 -7.69 7.90 5.08
C GLY A 120 -7.13 9.00 5.98
N ASN A 121 -8.01 9.71 6.68
CA ASN A 121 -7.69 10.87 7.51
C ASN A 121 -6.41 10.63 8.33
N THR A 122 -5.30 11.21 7.91
CA THR A 122 -4.23 11.56 8.84
C THR A 122 -4.71 12.79 9.57
N ALA A 123 -5.21 12.57 10.79
CA ALA A 123 -5.47 13.65 11.71
C ALA A 123 -4.23 14.56 11.79
N ASN A 124 -4.51 15.86 11.62
CA ASN A 124 -3.69 17.01 11.96
C ASN A 124 -2.65 17.48 10.92
N LYS A 125 -3.12 18.25 9.94
CA LYS A 125 -2.38 19.39 9.39
C LYS A 125 -3.17 20.65 9.72
N GLY A 126 -2.57 21.53 10.51
CA GLY A 126 -3.13 22.83 10.86
C GLY A 126 -3.56 23.60 9.61
N SER A 127 -4.69 24.27 9.76
CA SER A 127 -5.38 25.06 8.74
C SER A 127 -4.46 26.03 7.99
N PRO A 128 -4.59 26.16 6.67
CA PRO A 128 -4.18 27.36 5.95
C PRO A 128 -5.26 28.43 6.16
N SER A 129 -4.91 29.53 6.84
CA SER A 129 -5.74 30.73 6.89
C SER A 129 -5.74 31.43 5.52
N GLU A 130 -6.78 31.16 4.74
CA GLU A 130 -7.55 32.10 3.90
C GLU A 130 -7.80 33.43 4.68
N ILE A 131 -7.80 34.67 4.17
CA ILE A 131 -8.18 35.33 2.91
C ILE A 131 -7.56 36.75 2.95
N SER A 132 -7.14 37.31 1.80
CA SER A 132 -7.47 38.69 1.39
C SER A 132 -6.96 39.01 -0.01
N ARG A 133 -7.81 38.76 -1.00
CA ARG A 133 -7.90 39.56 -2.22
C ARG A 133 -9.31 40.14 -2.25
N SER A 134 -9.41 41.45 -2.12
CA SER A 134 -10.57 42.21 -2.58
C SER A 134 -10.04 43.42 -3.34
N VAL A 135 -10.24 43.37 -4.65
CA VAL A 135 -10.22 44.53 -5.56
C VAL A 135 -11.62 45.16 -5.59
N ASP A 136 -11.69 46.35 -6.20
CA ASP A 136 -12.84 47.23 -6.42
C ASP A 136 -13.05 48.26 -5.28
N SER A 137 -13.23 49.57 -5.50
CA SER A 137 -13.63 50.34 -6.69
C SER A 137 -13.22 51.83 -6.52
N HIS A 138 -12.93 52.54 -7.62
CA HIS A 138 -13.09 54.02 -7.72
C HIS A 138 -14.60 54.34 -7.94
N PRO A 139 -15.16 55.51 -7.51
CA PRO A 139 -14.98 56.79 -8.22
C PRO A 139 -15.12 58.14 -7.43
N LEU A 140 -14.63 59.21 -8.07
CA LEU A 140 -14.89 60.68 -8.08
C LEU A 140 -15.54 61.49 -6.92
N GLY A 141 -15.00 62.72 -6.73
CA GLY A 141 -15.65 63.96 -6.21
C GLY A 141 -15.05 64.45 -4.87
N GLU A 142 -14.63 65.68 -4.62
CA GLU A 142 -14.81 67.03 -5.23
C GLU A 142 -13.47 67.77 -5.43
#